data_AF-A0A386GXU9-F1
#
_entry.id   AF-A0A386GXU9-F1
#
_cell.length_a   1.000
_cell.length_b   1.000
_cell.length_c   1.000
_cell.angle_alpha   90.00
_cell.angle_beta   90.00
_cell.angle_gamma   90.00
#
_symmetry.space_group_name_H-M   'P 1'
#
loop_
_entity.id
_entity.type
_entity.pdbx_description
1 polymer ?
#
loop_
_entity_poly.entity_id
_entity_poly.type
_entity_poly.pdbx_seq_one_letter_code
_entity_poly.pdbx_strand_id
1 'polypeptide(L)'
;MSLRHMSRRASRVGVVAVASIGLAAAAQSVAFAAPSFSVSPASGLSDGQSVSVSVSGAAAGETYYIAQCAPVGGQDACNPATATSFTTDASGAASFSFVVRKAYTGSTPTGTPVGNVDCATAACNLGAGNSGLDLGHVALTFG
;
A
#
# COMPACT_ATOMS: atom_id res chain seq x y z
N MET A 1 90.91 -0.24 -17.32
CA MET A 1 89.61 -0.48 -18.00
C MET A 1 88.65 -1.13 -17.02
N SER A 2 87.45 -0.56 -16.93
CA SER A 2 86.33 -0.95 -16.06
C SER A 2 85.66 -2.24 -16.52
N LEU A 3 85.21 -3.11 -15.59
CA LEU A 3 84.01 -3.97 -15.70
C LEU A 3 83.78 -4.67 -14.33
N ARG A 4 83.03 -4.09 -13.39
CA ARG A 4 81.56 -4.01 -13.27
C ARG A 4 80.89 -5.27 -12.70
N HIS A 5 80.35 -5.06 -11.50
CA HIS A 5 79.15 -5.66 -10.91
C HIS A 5 79.22 -7.08 -10.32
N MET A 6 79.60 -7.08 -9.04
CA MET A 6 79.15 -7.99 -8.00
C MET A 6 77.63 -7.89 -7.80
N SER A 7 76.89 -8.98 -7.96
CA SER A 7 75.56 -9.14 -7.35
C SER A 7 75.21 -10.61 -7.13
N ARG A 8 75.53 -11.07 -5.91
CA ARG A 8 74.90 -12.21 -5.28
C ARG A 8 73.39 -11.94 -5.13
N ARG A 9 72.55 -12.94 -5.40
CA ARG A 9 71.68 -13.63 -4.43
C ARG A 9 70.54 -14.34 -5.16
N ALA A 10 70.48 -15.66 -4.94
CA ALA A 10 69.34 -16.50 -5.26
C ALA A 10 68.12 -16.02 -4.47
N SER A 11 67.03 -15.70 -5.18
CA SER A 11 65.73 -15.46 -4.56
C SER A 11 64.85 -16.69 -4.74
N ARG A 12 64.47 -17.25 -3.60
CA ARG A 12 63.59 -18.40 -3.43
C ARG A 12 62.21 -18.09 -4.03
N VAL A 13 61.68 -19.03 -4.79
CA VAL A 13 60.28 -19.06 -5.24
C VAL A 13 59.40 -19.24 -4.00
N GLY A 14 58.65 -18.20 -3.64
CA GLY A 14 57.63 -18.27 -2.60
C GLY A 14 56.28 -18.62 -3.22
N VAL A 15 55.77 -19.81 -2.93
CA VAL A 15 54.40 -20.21 -3.24
C VAL A 15 53.47 -19.52 -2.24
N VAL A 16 52.68 -18.55 -2.71
CA VAL A 16 51.62 -17.93 -1.91
C VAL A 16 50.33 -18.70 -2.19
N ALA A 17 49.91 -19.54 -1.24
CA ALA A 17 48.58 -20.14 -1.25
C ALA A 17 47.57 -19.09 -0.77
N VAL A 18 46.81 -18.51 -1.70
CA VAL A 18 45.68 -17.61 -1.40
C VAL A 18 44.46 -18.46 -1.07
N ALA A 19 44.11 -18.54 0.21
CA ALA A 19 42.84 -19.10 0.66
C ALA A 19 41.73 -18.08 0.42
N SER A 20 40.98 -18.21 -0.67
CA SER A 20 39.81 -17.37 -0.96
C SER A 20 38.64 -17.79 -0.07
N ILE A 21 38.47 -17.10 1.06
CA ILE A 21 37.27 -17.19 1.89
C ILE A 21 36.13 -16.52 1.11
N GLY A 22 35.29 -17.34 0.47
CA GLY A 22 34.10 -16.87 -0.21
C GLY A 22 33.08 -16.35 0.81
N LEU A 23 32.88 -15.03 0.86
CA LEU A 23 31.69 -14.45 1.49
C LEU A 23 30.49 -14.73 0.60
N ALA A 24 29.76 -15.82 0.89
CA ALA A 24 28.43 -16.02 0.34
C ALA A 24 27.47 -15.02 1.02
N ALA A 25 27.27 -13.85 0.40
CA ALA A 25 26.20 -12.95 0.78
C ALA A 25 24.86 -13.62 0.45
N ALA A 26 24.23 -14.27 1.44
CA ALA A 26 22.85 -14.68 1.31
C ALA A 26 22.00 -13.42 1.16
N ALA A 27 21.54 -13.14 -0.06
CA ALA A 27 20.54 -12.12 -0.31
C ALA A 27 19.23 -12.57 0.34
N GLN A 28 19.03 -12.16 1.59
CA GLN A 28 17.79 -12.35 2.32
C GLN A 28 16.78 -11.34 1.80
N SER A 29 15.89 -11.81 0.93
CA SER A 29 14.73 -11.07 0.45
C SER A 29 13.87 -10.69 1.65
N VAL A 30 13.89 -9.42 2.07
CA VAL A 30 12.89 -8.92 3.03
C VAL A 30 11.57 -8.86 2.28
N ALA A 31 10.72 -9.85 2.50
CA ALA A 31 9.35 -9.82 2.01
C ALA A 31 8.60 -8.72 2.78
N PHE A 32 8.39 -7.57 2.13
CA PHE A 32 7.40 -6.61 2.62
C PHE A 32 6.02 -7.24 2.46
N ALA A 33 5.30 -7.38 3.57
CA ALA A 33 3.89 -7.79 3.50
C ALA A 33 3.12 -6.76 2.68
N ALA A 34 2.23 -7.23 1.81
CA ALA A 34 1.31 -6.34 1.09
C ALA A 34 0.50 -5.52 2.12
N PRO A 35 0.13 -4.27 1.78
CA PRO A 35 -0.72 -3.47 2.64
C PRO A 35 -2.04 -4.21 2.91
N SER A 36 -2.61 -3.98 4.09
CA SER A 36 -3.92 -4.49 4.45
C SER A 36 -4.89 -3.33 4.67
N PHE A 37 -6.13 -3.52 4.25
CA PHE A 37 -7.23 -2.60 4.44
C PHE A 37 -8.46 -3.38 4.87
N SER A 38 -9.09 -2.97 5.97
CA SER A 38 -10.25 -3.66 6.53
C SER A 38 -11.27 -2.69 7.11
N VAL A 39 -12.53 -3.13 7.10
CA VAL A 39 -13.68 -2.37 7.60
C VAL A 39 -14.50 -3.27 8.51
N SER A 40 -14.86 -2.78 9.70
CA SER A 40 -15.67 -3.54 10.66
C SER A 40 -16.68 -2.64 11.39
N PRO A 41 -17.97 -2.99 11.43
CA PRO A 41 -18.61 -4.05 10.62
C PRO A 41 -18.66 -3.67 9.13
N ALA A 42 -18.78 -4.66 8.25
CA ALA A 42 -18.98 -4.47 6.81
C ALA A 42 -20.34 -5.00 6.31
N SER A 43 -21.15 -5.59 7.20
CA SER A 43 -22.44 -6.19 6.89
C SER A 43 -23.49 -5.89 7.94
N GLY A 44 -24.76 -6.03 7.57
CA GLY A 44 -25.90 -5.66 8.43
C GLY A 44 -25.91 -4.17 8.80
N LEU A 45 -25.38 -3.33 7.90
CA LEU A 45 -25.18 -1.91 8.14
C LEU A 45 -26.51 -1.14 8.09
N SER A 46 -26.63 -0.13 8.95
CA SER A 46 -27.71 0.87 8.91
C SER A 46 -27.25 2.16 8.22
N ASP A 47 -28.19 2.98 7.72
CA ASP A 47 -27.84 4.31 7.18
C ASP A 47 -27.23 5.19 8.27
N GLY A 48 -26.11 5.85 7.95
CA GLY A 48 -25.41 6.73 8.89
C GLY A 48 -24.61 5.98 9.96
N GLN A 49 -24.48 4.66 9.86
CA GLN A 49 -23.69 3.88 10.80
C GLN A 49 -22.20 4.23 10.68
N SER A 50 -21.52 4.32 11.83
CA SER A 50 -20.07 4.43 11.87
C SER A 50 -19.43 3.04 11.84
N VAL A 51 -18.45 2.87 10.95
CA VAL A 51 -17.61 1.67 10.82
C VAL A 51 -16.17 2.00 11.17
N SER A 52 -15.43 1.02 11.70
CA SER A 52 -14.01 1.14 11.96
C SER A 52 -13.22 0.76 10.71
N VAL A 53 -12.31 1.61 10.30
CA VAL A 53 -11.35 1.38 9.23
C VAL A 53 -9.98 1.09 9.84
N SER A 54 -9.26 0.10 9.30
CA SER A 54 -7.88 -0.18 9.68
C SER A 54 -7.01 -0.42 8.45
N VAL A 55 -5.85 0.23 8.43
CA VAL A 55 -4.81 0.13 7.41
C VAL A 55 -3.50 -0.28 8.08
N SER A 56 -2.75 -1.16 7.45
CA SER A 56 -1.37 -1.48 7.86
C SER A 56 -0.50 -1.83 6.66
N GLY A 57 0.83 -1.70 6.80
CA GLY A 57 1.77 -2.06 5.75
C GLY A 57 1.75 -1.13 4.53
N ALA A 58 1.09 0.02 4.62
CA ALA A 58 1.16 1.08 3.64
C ALA A 58 2.49 1.86 3.79
N ALA A 59 2.76 2.79 2.87
CA ALA A 59 3.91 3.66 3.01
C ALA A 59 3.72 4.61 4.21
N ALA A 60 4.77 4.86 4.99
CA ALA A 60 4.72 5.67 6.20
C ALA A 60 4.63 7.16 5.88
N GLY A 61 3.76 7.90 6.57
CA GLY A 61 3.56 9.34 6.38
C GLY A 61 2.91 9.72 5.04
N GLU A 62 2.39 8.74 4.30
CA GLU A 62 1.74 8.98 3.01
C GLU A 62 0.25 9.28 3.17
N THR A 63 -0.27 10.10 2.28
CA THR A 63 -1.70 10.45 2.25
C THR A 63 -2.45 9.54 1.28
N TYR A 64 -3.57 9.02 1.75
CA TYR A 64 -4.51 8.19 1.00
C TYR A 64 -5.89 8.82 1.03
N TYR A 65 -6.69 8.52 0.02
CA TYR A 65 -8.09 8.92 -0.08
C TYR A 65 -8.97 7.72 0.20
N ILE A 66 -10.12 7.96 0.81
CA ILE A 66 -11.12 6.93 1.12
C ILE A 66 -12.50 7.45 0.74
N ALA A 67 -13.28 6.59 0.09
CA ALA A 67 -14.65 6.90 -0.29
C ALA A 67 -15.54 5.65 -0.28
N GLN A 68 -16.83 5.87 -0.06
CA GLN A 68 -17.86 4.88 -0.32
C GLN A 68 -18.32 5.04 -1.77
N CYS A 69 -18.26 3.96 -2.55
CA CYS A 69 -18.57 3.98 -3.97
C CYS A 69 -19.43 2.79 -4.38
N ALA A 70 -20.07 2.90 -5.55
CA ALA A 70 -20.76 1.81 -6.22
C ALA A 70 -20.63 1.96 -7.74
N PRO A 71 -20.56 0.86 -8.50
CA PRO A 71 -20.57 0.93 -9.95
C PRO A 71 -21.98 1.30 -10.46
N VAL A 72 -22.09 2.37 -11.23
CA VAL A 72 -23.33 2.84 -11.87
C VAL A 72 -23.04 3.15 -13.33
N GLY A 73 -23.66 2.41 -14.26
CA GLY A 73 -23.50 2.67 -15.70
C GLY A 73 -22.06 2.57 -16.22
N GLY A 74 -21.22 1.75 -15.59
CA GLY A 74 -19.80 1.59 -15.94
C GLY A 74 -18.87 2.66 -15.37
N GLN A 75 -19.36 3.52 -14.46
CA GLN A 75 -18.58 4.51 -13.73
C GLN A 75 -18.68 4.26 -12.24
N ASP A 76 -17.64 4.62 -11.48
CA ASP A 76 -17.72 4.63 -10.02
C ASP A 76 -18.45 5.88 -9.53
N ALA A 77 -19.59 5.67 -8.86
CA ALA A 77 -20.37 6.70 -8.21
C ALA A 77 -20.04 6.71 -6.72
N CYS A 78 -19.16 7.63 -6.33
CA CYS A 78 -18.69 7.80 -4.96
C CYS A 78 -19.50 8.86 -4.22
N ASN A 79 -19.67 8.71 -2.92
CA ASN A 79 -20.34 9.68 -2.08
C ASN A 79 -19.40 10.87 -1.76
N PRO A 80 -19.59 12.05 -2.36
CA PRO A 80 -18.71 13.19 -2.13
C PRO A 80 -18.83 13.78 -0.72
N ALA A 81 -19.95 13.53 -0.02
CA ALA A 81 -20.19 14.10 1.31
C ALA A 81 -19.36 13.42 2.42
N THR A 82 -18.95 12.17 2.20
CA THR A 82 -18.14 11.38 3.15
C THR A 82 -16.74 11.06 2.62
N ALA A 83 -16.49 11.33 1.33
CA ALA A 83 -15.16 11.19 0.75
C ALA A 83 -14.16 12.09 1.50
N THR A 84 -13.03 11.51 1.91
CA THR A 84 -12.03 12.22 2.71
C THR A 84 -10.64 11.60 2.49
N SER A 85 -9.63 12.15 3.14
CA SER A 85 -8.28 11.61 3.17
C SER A 85 -7.84 11.27 4.59
N PHE A 86 -6.81 10.43 4.68
CA PHE A 86 -6.10 10.11 5.91
C PHE A 86 -4.61 9.97 5.62
N THR A 87 -3.80 10.12 6.65
CA THR A 87 -2.34 9.94 6.57
C THR A 87 -1.94 8.79 7.47
N THR A 88 -1.06 7.93 6.97
CA THR A 88 -0.49 6.83 7.75
C THR A 88 0.56 7.32 8.73
N ASP A 89 0.73 6.62 9.84
CA ASP A 89 1.78 6.91 10.81
C ASP A 89 3.17 6.44 10.33
N ALA A 90 4.18 6.56 11.20
CA ALA A 90 5.56 6.16 10.91
C ALA A 90 5.74 4.66 10.64
N SER A 91 4.76 3.82 10.99
CA SER A 91 4.73 2.38 10.71
C SER A 91 3.94 2.02 9.46
N GLY A 92 3.34 3.01 8.77
CA GLY A 92 2.47 2.74 7.62
C GLY A 92 1.08 2.27 8.02
N ALA A 93 0.61 2.63 9.22
CA ALA A 93 -0.69 2.24 9.74
C ALA A 93 -1.64 3.44 9.90
N ALA A 94 -2.95 3.18 9.86
CA ALA A 94 -3.98 4.14 10.20
C ALA A 94 -5.21 3.42 10.74
N SER A 95 -5.90 4.02 11.71
CA SER A 95 -7.19 3.52 12.17
C SER A 95 -8.10 4.68 12.57
N PHE A 96 -9.34 4.66 12.07
CA PHE A 96 -10.31 5.74 12.25
C PHE A 96 -11.73 5.26 11.96
N SER A 97 -12.70 6.09 12.31
CA SER A 97 -14.12 5.85 12.02
C SER A 97 -14.53 6.46 10.69
N PHE A 98 -15.37 5.76 9.92
CA PHE A 98 -15.99 6.26 8.69
C PHE A 98 -17.51 6.11 8.77
N VAL A 99 -18.27 7.09 8.30
CA VAL A 99 -19.74 7.01 8.29
C VAL A 99 -20.22 6.52 6.94
N VAL A 100 -20.90 5.37 6.91
CA VAL A 100 -21.47 4.80 5.67
C VAL A 100 -22.91 5.23 5.49
N ARG A 101 -23.35 5.36 4.24
CA ARG A 101 -24.72 5.73 3.86
C ARG A 101 -25.38 4.64 3.05
N LYS A 102 -26.63 4.30 3.38
CA LYS A 102 -27.41 3.32 2.60
C LYS A 102 -27.78 3.87 1.23
N ALA A 103 -28.06 5.18 1.16
CA ALA A 103 -28.29 5.89 -0.09
C ALA A 103 -27.58 7.24 -0.08
N TYR A 104 -27.10 7.66 -1.25
CA TYR A 104 -26.39 8.93 -1.42
C TYR A 104 -26.46 9.43 -2.86
N THR A 105 -26.20 10.72 -3.06
CA THR A 105 -25.97 11.29 -4.40
C THR A 105 -24.53 11.01 -4.80
N GLY A 106 -24.34 10.17 -5.82
CA GLY A 106 -23.03 9.77 -6.30
C GLY A 106 -22.44 10.72 -7.34
N SER A 107 -21.14 10.89 -7.28
CA SER A 107 -20.32 11.58 -8.28
C SER A 107 -19.13 10.73 -8.69
N THR A 108 -18.64 10.92 -9.91
CA THR A 108 -17.37 10.35 -10.35
C THR A 108 -16.22 10.89 -9.50
N PRO A 109 -15.03 10.25 -9.52
CA PRO A 109 -13.83 10.80 -8.88
C PRO A 109 -13.44 12.21 -9.35
N THR A 110 -13.87 12.62 -10.55
CA THR A 110 -13.66 13.98 -11.09
C THR A 110 -14.75 14.98 -10.66
N GLY A 111 -15.71 14.55 -9.82
CA GLY A 111 -16.79 15.39 -9.31
C GLY A 111 -18.03 15.48 -10.21
N THR A 112 -18.11 14.71 -11.30
CA THR A 112 -19.27 14.73 -12.20
C THR A 112 -20.43 13.97 -11.55
N PRO A 113 -21.61 14.57 -11.36
CA PRO A 113 -22.77 13.85 -10.81
C PRO A 113 -23.16 12.66 -11.69
N VAL A 114 -23.35 11.48 -11.08
CA VAL A 114 -23.73 10.23 -11.76
C VAL A 114 -25.20 9.85 -11.46
N GLY A 115 -25.73 10.35 -10.34
CA GLY A 115 -27.11 10.11 -9.90
C GLY A 115 -27.15 9.51 -8.50
N ASN A 116 -28.33 9.05 -8.08
CA ASN A 116 -28.51 8.46 -6.77
C ASN A 116 -28.05 7.00 -6.76
N VAL A 117 -27.32 6.63 -5.70
CA VAL A 117 -26.93 5.27 -5.38
C VAL A 117 -27.79 4.77 -4.21
N ASP A 118 -28.30 3.55 -4.31
CA ASP A 118 -28.94 2.81 -3.23
C ASP A 118 -28.21 1.48 -3.01
N CYS A 119 -27.48 1.38 -1.90
CA CYS A 119 -26.70 0.22 -1.51
C CYS A 119 -27.53 -1.00 -1.08
N ALA A 120 -28.86 -0.86 -0.99
CA ALA A 120 -29.74 -2.01 -0.85
C ALA A 120 -29.83 -2.84 -2.15
N THR A 121 -29.53 -2.22 -3.30
CA THR A 121 -29.64 -2.85 -4.63
C THR A 121 -28.34 -2.79 -5.42
N ALA A 122 -27.51 -1.77 -5.21
CA ALA A 122 -26.21 -1.62 -5.81
C ALA A 122 -25.12 -2.31 -4.97
N ALA A 123 -24.07 -2.80 -5.65
CA ALA A 123 -22.89 -3.36 -5.00
C ALA A 123 -21.98 -2.25 -4.44
N CYS A 124 -22.32 -1.72 -3.27
CA CYS A 124 -21.51 -0.70 -2.61
C CYS A 124 -20.24 -1.29 -1.97
N ASN A 125 -19.17 -0.50 -1.98
CA ASN A 125 -17.92 -0.80 -1.29
C ASN A 125 -17.33 0.46 -0.63
N LEU A 126 -16.47 0.25 0.35
CA LEU A 126 -15.52 1.26 0.82
C LEU A 126 -14.18 0.96 0.16
N GLY A 127 -13.60 1.94 -0.53
CA GLY A 127 -12.28 1.82 -1.17
C GLY A 127 -11.32 2.86 -0.67
N ALA A 128 -10.03 2.54 -0.60
CA ALA A 128 -8.99 3.48 -0.22
C ALA A 128 -7.73 3.35 -1.09
N GLY A 129 -7.09 4.47 -1.40
CA GLY A 129 -5.91 4.48 -2.26
C GLY A 129 -5.39 5.86 -2.59
N ASN A 130 -4.29 5.91 -3.36
CA ASN A 130 -3.76 7.11 -3.98
C ASN A 130 -3.20 6.78 -5.37
N SER A 131 -2.50 7.72 -6.01
CA SER A 131 -1.95 7.52 -7.36
C SER A 131 -0.84 6.46 -7.45
N GLY A 132 -0.21 6.11 -6.32
CA GLY A 132 0.89 5.15 -6.27
C GLY A 132 0.48 3.76 -5.76
N LEU A 133 -0.64 3.66 -5.04
CA LEU A 133 -1.08 2.42 -4.41
C LEU A 133 -2.59 2.40 -4.18
N ASP A 134 -3.23 1.35 -4.67
CA ASP A 134 -4.56 0.93 -4.26
C ASP A 134 -4.45 0.08 -2.99
N LEU A 135 -5.10 0.48 -1.90
CA LEU A 135 -5.15 -0.29 -0.66
C LEU A 135 -6.23 -1.37 -0.72
N GLY A 136 -7.16 -1.27 -1.68
CA GLY A 136 -8.22 -2.23 -1.94
C GLY A 136 -9.60 -1.75 -1.52
N HIS A 137 -10.55 -2.67 -1.62
CA HIS A 137 -11.97 -2.42 -1.44
C HIS A 137 -12.62 -3.45 -0.52
N VAL A 138 -13.55 -3.00 0.31
CA VAL A 138 -14.37 -3.86 1.16
C VAL A 138 -15.84 -3.68 0.78
N ALA A 139 -16.49 -4.77 0.37
CA ALA A 139 -17.92 -4.77 0.07
C ALA A 139 -18.74 -4.44 1.32
N LEU A 140 -19.75 -3.59 1.16
CA LEU A 140 -20.66 -3.16 2.22
C LEU A 140 -22.04 -3.74 1.97
N THR A 141 -22.63 -4.37 2.99
CA THR A 141 -24.01 -4.87 2.91
C THR A 141 -24.88 -4.24 3.97
N PHE A 142 -26.02 -3.70 3.54
CA PHE A 142 -26.97 -3.00 4.41
C PHE A 142 -28.14 -3.92 4.76
N GLY A 143 -28.61 -3.81 6.01
CA GLY A 143 -29.81 -4.50 6.52
C GLY A 143 -31.10 -3.81 6.10
#